data_AF-A0A7K1EIW7-F1
#
_entry.id   AF-A0A7K1EIW7-F1
#
_cell.length_a   1.000
_cell.length_b   1.000
_cell.length_c   1.000
_cell.angle_alpha   90.00
_cell.angle_beta   90.00
_cell.angle_gamma   90.00
#
_symmetry.space_group_name_H-M   'P 1'
#
loop_
_entity.id
_entity.type
_entity.pdbx_description
1 polymer ?
#
loop_
_entity_poly.entity_id
_entity_poly.type
_entity_poly.pdbx_seq_one_letter_code
_entity_poly.pdbx_strand_id
1 'polypeptide(L)'
;MKQTSLCAWSERVSSLLDGELPDAEQELVRTHVRTCPTCTQLINANDTMTKTAPTSSPTARTDFLHLIQQRPSPLLRVLLLLVGGFILANSAPLFVRGNTSGDALHDLRHLAIWQAAIGVAVLSSAITFRISRILTVMLGTFLVLTAIASIYDIATGHRGPWTDYMHVLEVLAVLLVLKLIWPQLQLLSRRRQN
;
A
#
# COMPACT_ATOMS: atom_id res chain seq x y z
N MET A 1 2.86 -9.75 36.45
CA MET A 1 3.51 -10.16 35.17
C MET A 1 4.98 -9.75 35.26
N LYS A 2 5.91 -10.71 35.34
CA LYS A 2 7.35 -10.42 35.41
C LYS A 2 7.85 -10.01 34.03
N GLN A 3 8.49 -8.85 33.96
CA GLN A 3 9.16 -8.33 32.77
C GLN A 3 10.26 -9.33 32.37
N THR A 4 10.06 -10.10 31.32
CA THR A 4 11.11 -10.94 30.73
C THR A 4 12.17 -10.01 30.17
N SER A 5 13.34 -9.98 30.80
CA SER A 5 14.51 -9.32 30.22
C SER A 5 14.78 -9.92 28.84
N LEU A 6 14.82 -9.06 27.83
CA LEU A 6 15.13 -9.46 26.46
C LEU A 6 16.55 -10.05 26.44
N CYS A 7 16.66 -11.31 26.01
CA CYS A 7 17.97 -11.93 25.80
C CYS A 7 18.70 -11.20 24.67
N ALA A 8 20.00 -10.93 24.84
CA ALA A 8 20.84 -10.28 23.82
C ALA A 8 20.94 -11.09 22.51
N TRP A 9 20.54 -12.37 22.53
CA TRP A 9 20.49 -13.25 21.37
C TRP A 9 19.14 -13.26 20.65
N SER A 10 18.12 -12.56 21.18
CA SER A 10 16.76 -12.55 20.60
C SER A 10 16.73 -12.15 19.13
N GLU A 11 17.48 -11.12 18.75
CA GLU A 11 17.61 -10.67 17.36
C GLU A 11 18.23 -11.75 16.46
N ARG A 12 19.34 -12.37 16.89
CA ARG A 12 19.98 -13.46 16.15
C ARG A 12 19.10 -14.70 16.04
N VAL A 13 18.29 -14.99 17.05
CA VAL A 13 17.30 -16.07 16.99
C VAL A 13 16.19 -15.72 16.01
N SER A 14 15.74 -14.46 15.93
CA SER A 14 14.79 -14.02 14.89
C SER A 14 15.39 -14.22 13.50
N SER A 15 16.60 -13.73 13.26
CA SER A 15 17.28 -13.89 11.97
C SER A 15 17.55 -15.36 11.61
N LEU A 16 17.74 -16.24 12.60
CA LEU A 16 17.81 -17.69 12.37
C LEU A 16 16.46 -18.25 11.89
N LEU A 17 15.34 -17.80 12.46
CA LEU A 17 13.99 -18.22 12.06
C LEU A 17 13.62 -17.72 10.65
N ASP A 18 14.10 -16.54 10.27
CA ASP A 18 13.89 -15.95 8.94
C ASP A 18 14.85 -16.51 7.87
N GLY A 19 15.84 -17.31 8.27
CA GLY A 19 16.83 -17.90 7.36
C GLY A 19 17.89 -16.91 6.85
N GLU A 20 18.05 -15.78 7.54
CA GLU A 20 18.98 -14.71 7.16
C GLU A 20 20.39 -14.89 7.74
N LEU A 21 20.59 -15.87 8.63
CA LEU A 21 21.87 -16.12 9.27
C LEU A 21 22.84 -16.93 8.37
N PRO A 22 24.12 -16.54 8.26
CA PRO A 22 25.15 -17.36 7.63
C PRO A 22 25.30 -18.72 8.33
N ASP A 23 25.60 -19.78 7.57
CA ASP A 23 25.69 -21.16 8.09
C ASP A 23 26.62 -21.30 9.32
N ALA A 24 27.74 -20.56 9.33
CA ALA A 24 28.69 -20.54 10.43
C ALA A 24 28.10 -19.96 11.73
N GLU A 25 27.16 -19.02 11.65
CA GLU A 25 26.50 -18.41 12.80
C GLU A 25 25.28 -19.20 13.26
N GLN A 26 24.63 -19.94 12.34
CA GLN A 26 23.43 -20.72 12.67
C GLN A 26 23.69 -21.72 13.79
N GLU A 27 24.84 -22.39 13.78
CA GLU A 27 25.17 -23.39 14.80
C GLU A 27 25.42 -22.76 16.17
N LEU A 28 26.01 -21.55 16.21
CA LEU A 28 26.20 -20.80 17.46
C LEU A 28 24.87 -20.39 18.07
N VAL A 29 23.94 -19.90 17.25
CA VAL A 29 22.59 -19.53 17.70
C VAL A 29 21.81 -20.76 18.15
N ARG A 30 21.88 -21.89 17.42
CA ARG A 30 21.23 -23.16 17.82
C ARG A 30 21.76 -23.68 19.15
N THR A 31 23.06 -23.54 19.40
CA THR A 31 23.69 -23.90 20.69
C THR A 31 23.15 -23.04 21.82
N HIS A 32 23.03 -21.72 21.61
CA HIS A 32 22.46 -20.81 22.60
C HIS A 32 20.98 -21.15 22.91
N VAL A 33 20.18 -21.41 21.89
CA VAL A 33 18.75 -21.75 22.04
C VAL A 33 18.53 -22.97 22.92
N ARG A 34 19.42 -23.98 22.87
CA ARG A 34 19.34 -25.18 23.70
C ARG A 34 19.52 -24.90 25.20
N THR A 35 20.15 -23.79 25.55
CA THR A 35 20.51 -23.45 26.93
C THR A 35 19.76 -22.23 27.48
N CYS A 36 19.15 -21.41 26.62
CA CYS A 36 18.41 -20.22 27.01
C CYS A 36 16.88 -20.44 26.94
N PRO A 37 16.17 -20.51 28.08
CA PRO A 37 14.73 -20.75 28.12
C PRO A 37 13.91 -19.70 27.36
N THR A 38 14.35 -18.43 27.38
CA THR A 38 13.68 -17.33 26.65
C THR A 38 13.74 -17.56 25.14
N CYS A 39 14.90 -17.96 24.62
CA CYS A 39 15.07 -18.25 23.20
C CYS A 39 14.38 -19.57 22.79
N THR A 40 14.36 -20.59 23.67
CA THR A 40 13.57 -21.80 23.44
C THR A 40 12.07 -21.51 23.32
N GLN A 41 11.54 -20.64 24.19
CA GLN A 41 10.14 -20.21 24.12
C GLN A 41 9.85 -19.46 22.81
N LEU A 42 10.77 -18.61 22.35
CA LEU A 42 10.64 -17.89 21.09
C LEU A 42 10.53 -18.85 19.89
N ILE A 43 11.41 -19.86 19.82
CA ILE A 43 11.35 -20.87 18.76
C ILE A 43 10.07 -21.69 18.84
N ASN A 44 9.69 -22.15 20.03
CA ASN A 44 8.46 -22.94 20.20
C ASN A 44 7.21 -22.14 19.82
N ALA A 45 7.15 -20.86 20.17
CA ALA A 45 6.06 -19.98 19.76
C ALA A 45 5.98 -19.85 18.23
N ASN A 46 7.13 -19.67 17.57
CA ASN A 46 7.20 -19.60 16.11
C ASN A 46 6.81 -20.92 15.43
N ASP A 47 7.24 -22.06 15.97
CA ASP A 47 6.84 -23.39 15.51
C ASP A 47 5.32 -23.59 15.61
N THR A 48 4.72 -23.12 16.70
CA THR A 48 3.28 -23.19 16.91
C THR A 48 2.53 -22.33 15.90
N MET A 49 3.02 -21.11 15.63
CA MET A 49 2.48 -20.21 14.59
C MET A 49 2.66 -20.79 13.18
N THR A 50 3.78 -21.46 12.90
CA THR A 50 4.06 -22.09 11.60
C THR A 50 3.18 -23.31 11.38
N LYS A 51 2.88 -24.08 12.44
CA LYS A 51 1.98 -25.24 12.39
C LYS A 51 0.50 -24.86 12.34
N THR A 52 0.13 -23.71 12.90
CA THR A 52 -1.24 -23.15 12.84
C THR A 52 -1.46 -22.23 11.64
N ALA A 53 -0.40 -21.82 10.95
CA ALA A 53 -0.53 -21.19 9.64
C ALA A 53 -1.27 -22.20 8.73
N PRO A 54 -2.46 -21.87 8.22
CA PRO A 54 -3.18 -22.76 7.35
C PRO A 54 -2.24 -23.11 6.20
N THR A 55 -1.96 -24.40 6.04
CA THR A 55 -1.26 -24.95 4.88
C THR A 55 -2.06 -24.45 3.68
N SER A 56 -1.60 -23.36 3.07
CA SER A 56 -2.27 -22.76 1.93
C SER A 56 -2.40 -23.88 0.92
N SER A 57 -3.63 -24.29 0.62
CA SER A 57 -3.87 -25.34 -0.37
C SER A 57 -3.06 -25.00 -1.62
N PRO A 58 -2.54 -25.98 -2.37
CA PRO A 58 -1.79 -25.73 -3.59
C PRO A 58 -2.52 -24.77 -4.54
N THR A 59 -3.87 -24.78 -4.50
CA THR A 59 -4.77 -23.84 -5.17
C THR A 59 -4.66 -22.40 -4.67
N ALA A 60 -4.65 -22.16 -3.35
CA ALA A 60 -4.53 -20.80 -2.80
C ALA A 60 -3.18 -20.13 -3.12
N ARG A 61 -2.10 -20.91 -3.25
CA ARG A 61 -0.77 -20.40 -3.65
C ARG A 61 -0.68 -20.12 -5.15
N THR A 62 -1.25 -21.00 -5.98
CA THR A 62 -1.28 -20.83 -7.44
C THR A 62 -2.19 -19.68 -7.85
N ASP A 63 -3.37 -19.54 -7.24
CA ASP A 63 -4.27 -18.40 -7.44
C ASP A 63 -3.55 -17.07 -7.11
N PHE A 64 -2.85 -17.03 -5.96
CA PHE A 64 -2.09 -15.84 -5.54
C PHE A 64 -0.98 -15.46 -6.52
N LEU A 65 -0.24 -16.44 -7.04
CA LEU A 65 0.79 -16.21 -8.05
C LEU A 65 0.18 -15.73 -9.37
N HIS A 66 -0.94 -16.30 -9.78
CA HIS A 66 -1.67 -15.90 -10.98
C HIS A 66 -2.15 -14.44 -10.91
N LEU A 67 -2.59 -13.99 -9.75
CA LEU A 67 -3.00 -12.59 -9.52
C LEU A 67 -1.83 -11.61 -9.52
N ILE A 68 -0.67 -12.02 -9.02
CA ILE A 68 0.55 -11.21 -9.10
C ILE A 68 1.03 -11.09 -10.56
N GLN A 69 0.74 -12.10 -11.38
CA GLN A 69 1.10 -12.13 -12.79
C GLN A 69 0.09 -11.43 -13.71
N GLN A 70 -1.13 -11.13 -13.24
CA GLN A 70 -2.13 -10.42 -14.05
C GLN A 70 -1.71 -8.97 -14.29
N ARG A 71 -1.17 -8.73 -15.48
CA ARG A 71 -0.86 -7.37 -15.94
C ARG A 71 -2.16 -6.62 -16.25
N PRO A 72 -2.24 -5.31 -15.95
CA PRO A 72 -3.38 -4.50 -16.38
C PRO A 72 -3.50 -4.52 -17.91
N SER A 73 -4.73 -4.45 -18.41
CA SER A 73 -4.96 -4.37 -19.85
C SER A 73 -4.25 -3.13 -20.44
N PRO A 74 -3.78 -3.19 -21.69
CA PRO A 74 -3.06 -2.07 -22.31
C PRO A 74 -3.92 -0.80 -22.33
N LEU A 75 -5.23 -0.93 -22.53
CA LEU A 75 -6.18 0.18 -22.47
C LEU A 75 -6.23 0.82 -21.07
N LEU A 76 -6.34 0.02 -20.01
CA LEU A 76 -6.35 0.53 -18.63
C LEU A 76 -5.03 1.25 -18.31
N ARG A 77 -3.91 0.69 -18.78
CA ARG A 77 -2.59 1.28 -18.61
C ARG A 77 -2.48 2.65 -19.28
N VAL A 78 -2.94 2.77 -20.52
CA VAL A 78 -2.96 4.05 -21.25
C VAL A 78 -3.88 5.05 -20.55
N LEU A 79 -5.07 4.63 -20.09
CA LEU A 79 -5.97 5.51 -19.34
C LEU A 79 -5.34 6.02 -18.05
N LEU A 80 -4.69 5.16 -17.27
CA LEU A 80 -3.96 5.57 -16.06
C LEU A 80 -2.81 6.53 -16.38
N LEU A 81 -2.06 6.29 -17.46
CA LEU A 81 -1.00 7.20 -17.90
C LEU A 81 -1.54 8.57 -18.28
N LEU A 82 -2.63 8.62 -19.04
CA LEU A 82 -3.27 9.87 -19.46
C LEU A 82 -3.83 10.64 -18.28
N VAL A 83 -4.59 9.98 -17.39
CA VAL A 83 -5.21 10.62 -16.22
C VAL A 83 -4.13 11.11 -15.26
N GLY A 84 -3.17 10.25 -14.90
CA GLY A 84 -2.09 10.62 -13.98
C GLY A 84 -1.19 11.72 -14.55
N GLY A 85 -0.89 11.67 -15.85
CA GLY A 85 -0.11 12.70 -16.54
C GLY A 85 -0.85 14.05 -16.60
N PHE A 86 -2.16 14.01 -16.86
CA PHE A 86 -2.97 15.22 -16.89
C PHE A 86 -3.11 15.87 -15.50
N ILE A 87 -3.32 15.07 -14.45
CA ILE A 87 -3.33 15.57 -13.06
C ILE A 87 -1.98 16.26 -12.77
N LEU A 88 -0.86 15.59 -13.06
CA LEU A 88 0.47 16.13 -12.81
C LEU A 88 0.73 17.45 -13.57
N ALA A 89 0.34 17.50 -14.85
CA ALA A 89 0.52 18.67 -15.70
C ALA A 89 -0.27 19.89 -15.21
N ASN A 90 -1.43 19.69 -14.56
CA ASN A 90 -2.23 20.78 -14.01
C ASN A 90 -1.78 21.18 -12.59
N SER A 91 -1.25 20.25 -11.80
CA SER A 91 -0.76 20.55 -10.45
C SER A 91 0.61 21.23 -10.43
N ALA A 92 1.49 20.93 -11.40
CA ALA A 92 2.85 21.46 -11.42
C ALA A 92 2.94 23.00 -11.54
N PRO A 93 2.17 23.69 -12.40
CA PRO A 93 2.19 25.15 -12.48
C PRO A 93 1.73 25.83 -11.19
N LEU A 94 0.75 25.24 -10.50
CA LEU A 94 0.24 25.75 -9.21
C LEU A 94 1.30 25.67 -8.11
N PHE A 95 2.14 24.63 -8.14
CA PHE A 95 3.26 24.49 -7.21
C PHE A 95 4.39 25.50 -7.48
N VAL A 96 4.79 25.67 -8.75
CA VAL A 96 5.95 26.50 -9.14
C VAL A 96 5.67 28.00 -9.07
N ARG A 97 4.44 28.44 -9.41
CA ARG A 97 4.12 29.87 -9.53
C ARG A 97 3.83 30.58 -8.20
N GLY A 98 3.55 29.86 -7.12
CA GLY A 98 3.44 30.52 -5.82
C GLY A 98 4.84 30.92 -5.38
N ASN A 99 5.20 32.20 -5.36
CA ASN A 99 6.46 32.69 -4.74
C ASN A 99 6.22 33.97 -3.92
N THR A 100 4.99 34.17 -3.45
CA THR A 100 4.57 35.34 -2.68
C THR A 100 3.96 34.88 -1.35
N SER A 101 4.30 35.57 -0.27
CA SER A 101 3.88 35.28 1.10
C SER A 101 2.38 35.61 1.31
N GLY A 102 1.61 34.63 1.81
CA GLY A 102 0.20 34.78 2.21
C GLY A 102 -0.50 33.44 2.43
N ASP A 103 -1.47 33.39 3.35
CA ASP A 103 -2.15 32.15 3.79
C ASP A 103 -2.89 31.43 2.64
N ALA A 104 -3.58 32.19 1.77
CA ALA A 104 -4.28 31.62 0.63
C ALA A 104 -3.35 30.94 -0.41
N LEU A 105 -2.11 31.40 -0.53
CA LEU A 105 -1.10 30.81 -1.42
C LEU A 105 -0.43 29.59 -0.79
N HIS A 106 -0.32 29.55 0.53
CA HIS A 106 0.10 28.37 1.28
C HIS A 106 -0.88 27.21 1.05
N ASP A 107 -2.19 27.46 1.21
CA ASP A 107 -3.23 26.45 0.98
C ASP A 107 -3.24 25.91 -0.45
N LEU A 108 -3.04 26.79 -1.45
CA LEU A 108 -2.92 26.39 -2.85
C LEU A 108 -1.72 25.48 -3.11
N ARG A 109 -0.57 25.71 -2.45
CA ARG A 109 0.60 24.83 -2.57
C ARG A 109 0.35 23.48 -1.89
N HIS A 110 -0.31 23.46 -0.74
CA HIS A 110 -0.72 22.23 -0.08
C HIS A 110 -1.62 21.40 -0.99
N LEU A 111 -2.63 22.03 -1.60
CA LEU A 111 -3.51 21.38 -2.57
C LEU A 111 -2.75 20.88 -3.81
N ALA A 112 -1.83 21.69 -4.35
CA ALA A 112 -1.04 21.33 -5.53
C ALA A 112 -0.09 20.15 -5.29
N ILE A 113 0.62 20.12 -4.15
CA ILE A 113 1.46 18.97 -3.75
C ILE A 113 0.59 17.73 -3.62
N TRP A 114 -0.59 17.88 -3.00
CA TRP A 114 -1.50 16.78 -2.76
C TRP A 114 -2.03 16.18 -4.07
N GLN A 115 -2.46 17.01 -5.02
CA GLN A 115 -2.85 16.56 -6.36
C GLN A 115 -1.67 15.98 -7.16
N ALA A 116 -0.48 16.56 -7.07
CA ALA A 116 0.71 16.01 -7.72
C ALA A 116 1.04 14.60 -7.19
N ALA A 117 0.91 14.37 -5.88
CA ALA A 117 1.12 13.06 -5.27
C ALA A 117 0.12 12.02 -5.81
N ILE A 118 -1.16 12.38 -6.00
CA ILE A 118 -2.13 11.51 -6.67
C ILE A 118 -1.68 11.21 -8.10
N GLY A 119 -1.30 12.23 -8.87
CA GLY A 119 -0.85 12.07 -10.25
C GLY A 119 0.30 11.07 -10.35
N VAL A 120 1.33 11.22 -9.49
CA VAL A 120 2.46 10.28 -9.41
C VAL A 120 1.99 8.87 -9.06
N ALA A 121 1.08 8.72 -8.11
CA ALA A 121 0.60 7.42 -7.67
C ALA A 121 -0.22 6.69 -8.75
N VAL A 122 -1.05 7.43 -9.50
CA VAL A 122 -1.80 6.91 -10.66
C VAL A 122 -0.84 6.51 -11.79
N LEU A 123 0.15 7.35 -12.11
CA LEU A 123 1.20 7.03 -13.09
C LEU A 123 2.00 5.78 -12.68
N SER A 124 2.40 5.70 -11.41
CA SER A 124 3.12 4.56 -10.86
C SER A 124 2.29 3.29 -10.95
N SER A 125 0.97 3.37 -10.72
CA SER A 125 0.05 2.23 -10.88
C SER A 125 0.00 1.71 -12.31
N ALA A 126 0.25 2.56 -13.32
CA ALA A 126 0.36 2.14 -14.72
C ALA A 126 1.72 1.49 -15.04
N ILE A 127 2.82 1.91 -14.39
CA ILE A 127 4.18 1.49 -14.72
C ILE A 127 4.60 0.27 -13.90
N THR A 128 4.41 0.34 -12.59
CA THR A 128 4.93 -0.58 -11.59
C THR A 128 3.79 -1.29 -10.87
N PHE A 129 3.17 -2.26 -11.55
CA PHE A 129 2.15 -3.13 -10.96
C PHE A 129 2.64 -3.95 -9.74
N ARG A 130 3.96 -4.00 -9.50
CA ARG A 130 4.59 -4.69 -8.37
C ARG A 130 4.76 -3.83 -7.11
N ILE A 131 4.53 -2.50 -7.18
CA ILE A 131 4.64 -1.66 -5.98
C ILE A 131 3.58 -2.11 -4.96
N SER A 132 4.04 -2.26 -3.71
CA SER A 132 3.35 -2.90 -2.58
C SER A 132 1.84 -2.71 -2.61
N ARG A 133 1.09 -3.81 -2.45
CA ARG A 133 -0.38 -3.80 -2.29
C ARG A 133 -0.84 -2.78 -1.25
N ILE A 134 -0.03 -2.54 -0.23
CA ILE A 134 -0.27 -1.53 0.82
C ILE A 134 -0.35 -0.12 0.23
N LEU A 135 0.56 0.25 -0.69
CA LEU A 135 0.56 1.56 -1.33
C LEU A 135 -0.64 1.73 -2.27
N THR A 136 -1.08 0.66 -2.92
CA THR A 136 -2.26 0.72 -3.79
C THR A 136 -3.56 0.82 -2.98
N VAL A 137 -3.65 0.12 -1.85
CA VAL A 137 -4.77 0.26 -0.90
C VAL A 137 -4.78 1.65 -0.27
N MET A 138 -3.63 2.17 0.16
CA MET A 138 -3.51 3.52 0.72
C MET A 138 -3.92 4.58 -0.30
N LEU A 139 -3.47 4.44 -1.56
CA LEU A 139 -3.91 5.29 -2.67
C LEU A 139 -5.42 5.22 -2.88
N GLY A 140 -5.98 4.01 -2.90
CA GLY A 140 -7.43 3.80 -3.03
C GLY A 140 -8.21 4.49 -1.91
N THR A 141 -7.77 4.35 -0.66
CA THR A 141 -8.39 5.02 0.50
C THR A 141 -8.35 6.54 0.36
N PHE A 142 -7.18 7.09 0.02
CA PHE A 142 -7.04 8.53 -0.19
C PHE A 142 -7.95 9.04 -1.29
N LEU A 143 -7.96 8.37 -2.44
CA LEU A 143 -8.83 8.72 -3.57
C LEU A 143 -10.31 8.69 -3.19
N VAL A 144 -10.76 7.68 -2.44
CA VAL A 144 -12.15 7.58 -1.96
C VAL A 144 -12.51 8.75 -1.04
N LEU A 145 -11.64 9.08 -0.08
CA LEU A 145 -11.88 10.22 0.82
C LEU A 145 -11.99 11.54 0.05
N THR A 146 -11.18 11.71 -0.98
CA THR A 146 -11.24 12.88 -1.86
C THR A 146 -12.51 12.93 -2.65
N ALA A 147 -12.94 11.81 -3.24
CA ALA A 147 -14.23 11.75 -3.92
C ALA A 147 -15.40 12.11 -2.97
N ILE A 148 -15.35 11.67 -1.71
CA ILE A 148 -16.35 12.04 -0.69
C ILE A 148 -16.32 13.54 -0.42
N ALA A 149 -15.14 14.13 -0.21
CA ALA A 149 -14.98 15.56 0.03
C ALA A 149 -15.47 16.38 -1.18
N SER A 150 -15.12 15.97 -2.40
CA SER A 150 -15.61 16.56 -3.65
C SER A 150 -17.13 16.52 -3.76
N ILE A 151 -17.75 15.39 -3.44
CA ILE A 151 -19.23 15.26 -3.45
C ILE A 151 -19.86 16.19 -2.41
N TYR A 152 -19.26 16.30 -1.22
CA TYR A 152 -19.73 17.20 -0.16
C TYR A 152 -19.68 18.68 -0.58
N ASP A 153 -18.58 19.11 -1.22
CA ASP A 153 -18.43 20.48 -1.72
C ASP A 153 -19.45 20.83 -2.81
N ILE A 154 -19.75 19.87 -3.69
CA ILE A 154 -20.82 20.01 -4.70
C ILE A 154 -22.19 20.08 -4.04
N ALA A 155 -22.48 19.19 -3.08
CA ALA A 155 -23.78 19.11 -2.41
C ALA A 155 -24.09 20.35 -1.56
N THR A 156 -23.07 20.97 -0.98
CA THR A 156 -23.21 22.18 -0.16
C THR A 156 -23.19 23.47 -0.99
N GLY A 157 -23.05 23.37 -2.31
CA GLY A 157 -23.07 24.52 -3.22
C GLY A 157 -21.83 25.41 -3.15
N HIS A 158 -20.76 24.96 -2.48
CA HIS A 158 -19.50 25.70 -2.41
C HIS A 158 -18.82 25.77 -3.79
N ARG A 159 -19.00 24.76 -4.63
CA ARG A 159 -18.53 24.73 -6.03
C ARG A 159 -19.51 23.97 -6.94
N GLY A 160 -19.69 24.43 -8.17
CA GLY A 160 -20.50 23.71 -9.16
C GLY A 160 -19.77 22.47 -9.70
N PRO A 161 -20.49 21.41 -10.09
CA PRO A 161 -19.90 20.16 -10.59
C PRO A 161 -19.09 20.33 -11.90
N TRP A 162 -19.31 21.44 -12.62
CA TRP A 162 -18.67 21.76 -13.89
C TRP A 162 -17.64 22.89 -13.80
N THR A 163 -17.59 23.62 -12.68
CA THR A 163 -16.63 24.71 -12.48
C THR A 163 -15.21 24.21 -12.15
N ASP A 164 -15.07 22.94 -11.77
CA ASP A 164 -13.79 22.37 -11.35
C ASP A 164 -13.60 20.96 -11.97
N TYR A 165 -13.17 20.93 -13.23
CA TYR A 165 -12.98 19.69 -14.01
C TYR A 165 -11.97 18.71 -13.37
N MET A 166 -11.13 19.18 -12.44
CA MET A 166 -10.21 18.33 -11.69
C MET A 166 -10.94 17.32 -10.81
N HIS A 167 -12.11 17.69 -10.27
CA HIS A 167 -12.92 16.78 -9.46
C HIS A 167 -13.40 15.57 -10.27
N VAL A 168 -13.76 15.78 -11.53
CA VAL A 168 -14.15 14.69 -12.45
C VAL A 168 -12.98 13.74 -12.69
N LEU A 169 -11.77 14.27 -12.83
CA LEU A 169 -10.56 13.47 -13.03
C LEU A 169 -10.15 12.68 -11.80
N GLU A 170 -10.33 13.26 -10.61
CA GLU A 170 -10.11 12.56 -9.34
C GLU A 170 -11.08 11.39 -9.18
N VAL A 171 -12.38 11.59 -9.45
CA VAL A 171 -13.37 10.50 -9.46
C VAL A 171 -13.01 9.43 -10.49
N LEU A 172 -12.59 9.83 -11.70
CA LEU A 172 -12.16 8.88 -12.72
C LEU A 172 -10.93 8.08 -12.26
N ALA A 173 -9.95 8.72 -11.63
CA ALA A 173 -8.79 8.05 -11.05
C ALA A 173 -9.20 7.02 -9.99
N VAL A 174 -10.16 7.36 -9.11
CA VAL A 174 -10.73 6.44 -8.12
C VAL A 174 -11.28 5.19 -8.82
N LEU A 175 -12.11 5.36 -9.84
CA LEU A 175 -12.75 4.25 -10.55
C LEU A 175 -11.72 3.35 -11.24
N LEU A 176 -10.71 3.94 -11.87
CA LEU A 176 -9.64 3.18 -12.54
C LEU A 176 -8.78 2.39 -11.55
N VAL A 177 -8.42 3.02 -10.43
CA VAL A 177 -7.67 2.37 -9.35
C VAL A 177 -8.50 1.29 -8.67
N LEU A 178 -9.77 1.54 -8.36
CA LEU A 178 -10.68 0.51 -7.82
C LEU A 178 -10.81 -0.67 -8.78
N LYS A 179 -10.99 -0.42 -10.09
CA LYS A 179 -11.03 -1.49 -11.09
C LYS A 179 -9.74 -2.31 -11.12
N LEU A 180 -8.59 -1.67 -10.90
CA LEU A 180 -7.29 -2.33 -10.81
C LEU A 180 -7.18 -3.25 -9.56
N ILE A 181 -7.70 -2.80 -8.41
CA ILE A 181 -7.58 -3.53 -7.14
C ILE A 181 -8.76 -4.50 -6.90
N TRP A 182 -9.88 -4.33 -7.60
CA TRP A 182 -11.14 -5.07 -7.37
C TRP A 182 -10.98 -6.59 -7.31
N PRO A 183 -10.28 -7.26 -8.24
CA PRO A 183 -10.08 -8.70 -8.17
C PRO A 183 -9.37 -9.14 -6.88
N GLN A 184 -8.51 -8.30 -6.33
CA GLN A 184 -7.75 -8.57 -5.11
C GLN A 184 -8.64 -8.47 -3.86
N LEU A 185 -9.53 -7.48 -3.82
CA LEU A 185 -10.48 -7.30 -2.71
C LEU A 185 -11.45 -8.49 -2.59
N GLN A 186 -11.93 -9.01 -3.72
CA GLN A 186 -12.84 -10.17 -3.75
C GLN A 186 -12.22 -11.45 -3.16
N LEU A 187 -10.89 -11.57 -3.18
CA LEU A 187 -10.20 -12.75 -2.64
C LEU A 187 -9.96 -12.65 -1.14
N LEU A 188 -9.68 -11.44 -0.66
CA LEU A 188 -9.60 -11.19 0.78
C LEU A 188 -10.95 -11.42 1.46
N SER A 189 -12.05 -11.05 0.80
CA SER A 189 -13.40 -11.33 1.34
C SER A 189 -13.71 -12.82 1.37
N ARG A 190 -13.35 -13.59 0.32
CA ARG A 190 -13.53 -15.05 0.29
C ARG A 190 -12.72 -15.78 1.36
N ARG A 191 -11.49 -15.37 1.64
CA ARG A 191 -10.67 -15.95 2.73
C ARG A 191 -11.23 -15.70 4.12
N ARG A 192 -12.08 -14.69 4.30
CA ARG A 192 -12.71 -14.39 5.60
C ARG A 192 -13.93 -15.26 5.88
N GLN A 193 -14.48 -15.92 4.85
CA GLN A 193 -15.70 -16.72 4.93
C GLN A 193 -15.42 -18.23 5.06
N ASN A 194 -14.17 -18.65 4.86
CA ASN A 194 -13.69 -20.02 5.02
C ASN A 194 -12.76 -20.12 6.23
#